data_AF-A0A7C4ISJ8-F1
#
_entry.id   AF-A0A7C4ISJ8-F1
#
_cell.length_a   1.000
_cell.length_b   1.000
_cell.length_c   1.000
_cell.angle_alpha   90.00
_cell.angle_beta   90.00
_cell.angle_gamma   90.00
#
_symmetry.space_group_name_H-M   'P 1'
#
loop_
_entity.id
_entity.type
_entity.pdbx_description
1 polymer ?
#
loop_
_entity_poly.entity_id
_entity_poly.type
_entity_poly.pdbx_seq_one_letter_code
_entity_poly.pdbx_strand_id
1 'polypeptide(L)'
;MSGAELQWERPQTALLVGAAGSGMRALARVLLDRGWRVIGSDQRSEPGAPFPWRTGHTAENLPPDCRLVIHSDAIEPGCPELAAARRRGLPVMRYVEAVAGLLAAPPRPRVLAVAGTHGKSTTTAMLAAILERAHCDPIVLCGATPLGGCWGSGGRNGGGPWAVVEACEWNRNFLILEPGAAIILNIERDHLDTYPDERSLLAAFTEFAERVPGDGLLAVGTD
;
A
#
# COMPACT_ATOMS: atom_id res chain seq x y z
N MET A 1 -24.30 12.35 3.61
CA MET A 1 -24.21 11.76 2.25
C MET A 1 -23.99 10.27 2.42
N SER A 2 -25.01 9.45 2.20
CA SER A 2 -24.95 8.00 2.41
C SER A 2 -24.30 7.31 1.21
N GLY A 3 -22.97 7.36 1.13
CA GLY A 3 -22.22 6.36 0.38
C GLY A 3 -22.17 5.10 1.23
N ALA A 4 -22.65 3.96 0.72
CA ALA A 4 -22.53 2.70 1.43
C ALA A 4 -21.06 2.50 1.86
N GLU A 5 -20.84 2.26 3.15
CA GLU A 5 -19.54 2.06 3.73
C GLU A 5 -18.78 0.97 2.97
N LEU A 6 -17.52 1.23 2.59
CA LEU A 6 -16.72 0.31 1.80
C LEU A 6 -16.46 -0.97 2.61
N GLN A 7 -17.05 -2.08 2.16
CA GLN A 7 -16.89 -3.37 2.82
C GLN A 7 -15.66 -4.10 2.26
N TRP A 8 -14.48 -3.87 2.86
CA TRP A 8 -13.21 -4.51 2.47
C TRP A 8 -13.26 -6.04 2.45
N GLU A 9 -14.10 -6.62 3.30
CA GLU A 9 -14.31 -8.06 3.49
C GLU A 9 -15.19 -8.70 2.42
N ARG A 10 -15.90 -7.89 1.64
CA ARG A 10 -16.78 -8.39 0.58
C ARG A 10 -16.13 -8.08 -0.77
N PRO A 11 -15.82 -9.11 -1.58
CA PRO A 11 -15.28 -8.92 -2.91
C PRO A 11 -16.12 -7.94 -3.74
N GLN A 12 -15.45 -6.93 -4.29
CA GLN A 12 -16.02 -5.89 -5.13
C GLN A 12 -15.11 -5.61 -6.32
N THR A 13 -15.52 -4.69 -7.20
CA THR A 13 -14.71 -4.24 -8.34
C THR A 13 -13.93 -2.98 -7.97
N ALA A 14 -12.61 -3.04 -8.13
CA ALA A 14 -11.70 -1.91 -7.92
C ALA A 14 -10.93 -1.55 -9.21
N LEU A 15 -10.77 -0.25 -9.47
CA LEU A 15 -9.85 0.28 -10.48
C LEU A 15 -8.58 0.79 -9.80
N LEU A 16 -7.43 0.27 -10.21
CA LEU A 16 -6.10 0.74 -9.83
C LEU A 16 -5.55 1.66 -10.92
N VAL A 17 -5.35 2.95 -10.59
CA VAL A 17 -4.78 3.94 -11.51
C VAL A 17 -3.30 4.14 -11.20
N GLY A 18 -2.43 3.98 -12.20
CA GLY A 18 -0.98 3.85 -11.97
C GLY A 18 -0.59 2.42 -11.57
N ALA A 19 -1.27 1.42 -12.15
CA ALA A 19 -1.16 0.03 -11.77
C ALA A 19 0.22 -0.61 -12.04
N ALA A 20 1.11 0.05 -12.79
CA ALA A 20 2.45 -0.47 -13.04
C ALA A 20 3.38 -0.34 -11.81
N GLY A 21 3.07 0.58 -10.90
CA GLY A 21 3.85 0.81 -9.67
C GLY A 21 3.93 -0.43 -8.80
N SER A 22 5.10 -0.69 -8.22
CA SER A 22 5.35 -1.93 -7.45
C SER A 22 4.40 -2.10 -6.27
N GLY A 23 4.20 -1.06 -5.45
CA GLY A 23 3.21 -1.08 -4.36
C GLY A 23 1.78 -1.32 -4.87
N MET A 24 1.41 -0.71 -6.00
CA MET A 24 0.10 -0.92 -6.61
C MET A 24 -0.10 -2.38 -7.05
N ARG A 25 0.94 -3.03 -7.57
CA ARG A 25 0.88 -4.46 -7.90
C ARG A 25 0.84 -5.36 -6.67
N ALA A 26 1.55 -5.00 -5.61
CA ALA A 26 1.46 -5.72 -4.34
C ALA A 26 0.03 -5.67 -3.79
N LEU A 27 -0.59 -4.49 -3.77
CA LEU A 27 -1.98 -4.33 -3.37
C LEU A 27 -2.95 -5.05 -4.31
N ALA A 28 -2.74 -4.96 -5.63
CA ALA A 28 -3.53 -5.70 -6.61
C ALA A 28 -3.54 -7.20 -6.30
N ARG A 29 -2.37 -7.75 -5.96
CA ARG A 29 -2.26 -9.17 -5.61
C ARG A 29 -3.03 -9.52 -4.35
N VAL A 30 -2.93 -8.71 -3.30
CA VAL A 30 -3.70 -8.90 -2.05
C VAL A 30 -5.21 -8.85 -2.32
N LEU A 31 -5.66 -7.89 -3.13
CA LEU A 31 -7.08 -7.76 -3.50
C LEU A 31 -7.57 -8.97 -4.30
N LEU A 32 -6.79 -9.43 -5.29
CA LEU A 32 -7.10 -10.63 -6.07
C LEU A 32 -7.17 -11.88 -5.19
N ASP A 33 -6.23 -12.07 -4.26
CA ASP A 33 -6.25 -13.19 -3.31
C ASP A 33 -7.49 -13.13 -2.39
N ARG A 34 -8.01 -11.92 -2.11
CA ARG A 34 -9.30 -11.71 -1.40
C ARG A 34 -10.53 -11.84 -2.30
N GLY A 35 -10.36 -12.21 -3.57
CA GLY A 35 -11.45 -12.41 -4.54
C GLY A 35 -11.98 -11.14 -5.20
N TRP A 36 -11.37 -9.97 -4.97
CA TRP A 36 -11.78 -8.74 -5.63
C TRP A 36 -11.57 -8.83 -7.14
N ARG A 37 -12.47 -8.19 -7.89
CA ARG A 37 -12.23 -7.95 -9.32
C ARG A 37 -11.38 -6.69 -9.45
N VAL A 38 -10.12 -6.87 -9.80
CA VAL A 38 -9.19 -5.77 -10.05
C VAL A 38 -9.16 -5.44 -11.55
N ILE A 39 -9.17 -4.16 -11.88
CA ILE A 39 -8.79 -3.63 -13.20
C ILE A 39 -7.68 -2.61 -12.97
N GLY A 40 -6.69 -2.56 -13.84
CA GLY A 40 -5.60 -1.59 -13.75
C GLY A 40 -5.48 -0.71 -14.98
N SER A 41 -5.06 0.53 -14.78
CA SER A 41 -4.64 1.44 -15.85
C SER A 41 -3.28 2.05 -15.56
N ASP A 42 -2.51 2.29 -16.62
CA ASP A 42 -1.20 2.96 -16.53
C ASP A 42 -0.82 3.53 -17.90
N GLN A 43 0.07 4.51 -17.93
CA GLN A 43 0.68 4.99 -19.18
C GLN A 43 1.53 3.91 -19.84
N ARG A 44 2.15 3.03 -19.04
CA ARG A 44 2.93 1.89 -19.54
C ARG A 44 2.00 0.76 -19.99
N SER A 45 2.38 0.06 -21.03
CA SER A 45 1.72 -1.18 -21.44
C SER A 45 2.28 -2.35 -20.64
N GLU A 46 1.41 -3.27 -20.19
CA GLU A 46 1.81 -4.46 -19.44
C GLU A 46 1.15 -5.74 -20.03
N PRO A 47 1.68 -6.27 -21.13
CA PRO A 47 1.19 -7.53 -21.72
C PRO A 47 1.58 -8.70 -20.81
N GLY A 48 0.74 -9.01 -19.82
CA GLY A 48 0.99 -10.05 -18.82
C GLY A 48 0.45 -9.75 -17.42
N ALA A 49 -0.22 -8.60 -17.23
CA ALA A 49 -0.88 -8.31 -15.97
C ALA A 49 -1.88 -9.43 -15.59
N PRO A 50 -1.94 -9.86 -14.32
CA PRO A 50 -2.86 -10.92 -13.87
C PRO A 50 -4.32 -10.46 -13.78
N PHE A 51 -4.61 -9.23 -14.21
CA PHE A 51 -5.91 -8.58 -14.21
C PHE A 51 -6.08 -7.76 -15.49
N PRO A 52 -7.32 -7.44 -15.91
CA PRO A 52 -7.55 -6.58 -17.07
C PRO A 52 -6.77 -5.27 -17.01
N TRP A 53 -5.98 -5.00 -18.06
CA TRP A 53 -5.12 -3.82 -18.18
C TRP A 53 -5.68 -2.82 -19.19
N ARG A 54 -5.52 -1.53 -18.90
CA ARG A 54 -5.83 -0.41 -19.79
C ARG A 54 -4.61 0.48 -19.94
N THR A 55 -4.12 0.64 -21.17
CA THR A 55 -3.00 1.56 -21.44
C THR A 55 -3.54 2.97 -21.66
N GLY A 56 -2.96 3.93 -20.96
CA GLY A 56 -3.41 5.32 -20.90
C GLY A 56 -4.56 5.55 -19.91
N HIS A 57 -4.81 6.80 -19.58
CA HIS A 57 -5.85 7.21 -18.64
C HIS A 57 -7.02 7.88 -19.38
N THR A 58 -8.16 7.21 -19.43
CA THR A 58 -9.41 7.77 -20.00
C THR A 58 -10.60 7.47 -19.09
N ALA A 59 -11.66 8.28 -19.17
CA ALA A 59 -12.83 8.10 -18.30
C ALA A 59 -13.53 6.74 -18.52
N GLU A 60 -13.41 6.18 -19.72
CA GLU A 60 -14.00 4.90 -20.15
C GLU A 60 -13.33 3.68 -19.50
N ASN A 61 -12.11 3.85 -18.97
CA ASN A 61 -11.46 2.79 -18.21
C ASN A 61 -12.21 2.46 -16.92
N LEU A 62 -13.05 3.37 -16.40
CA LEU A 62 -13.82 3.19 -15.18
C LEU A 62 -15.02 2.23 -15.41
N PRO A 63 -14.98 1.00 -14.86
CA PRO A 63 -16.02 0.01 -15.09
C PRO A 63 -17.39 0.43 -14.53
N PRO A 64 -18.52 0.06 -15.16
CA PRO A 64 -19.86 0.39 -14.65
C PRO A 64 -20.12 -0.14 -13.24
N ASP A 65 -19.59 -1.32 -12.90
CA ASP A 65 -19.71 -1.98 -11.59
C ASP A 65 -18.63 -1.57 -10.58
N CYS A 66 -17.75 -0.64 -10.92
CA CYS A 66 -16.68 -0.17 -10.03
C CYS A 66 -17.24 0.37 -8.71
N ARG A 67 -16.64 -0.04 -7.59
CA ARG A 67 -17.01 0.38 -6.23
C ARG A 67 -15.91 1.15 -5.53
N LEU A 68 -14.67 1.06 -6.01
CA LEU A 68 -13.50 1.71 -5.43
C LEU A 68 -12.49 2.08 -6.51
N VAL A 69 -11.95 3.29 -6.44
CA VAL A 69 -10.79 3.68 -7.24
C VAL A 69 -9.61 3.95 -6.31
N ILE A 70 -8.49 3.30 -6.59
CA ILE A 70 -7.24 3.45 -5.85
C ILE A 70 -6.20 3.98 -6.82
N HIS A 71 -5.43 4.99 -6.42
CA HIS A 71 -4.39 5.53 -7.28
C HIS A 71 -3.02 5.59 -6.59
N SER A 72 -1.97 5.44 -7.40
CA SER A 72 -0.61 5.78 -6.98
C SER A 72 -0.52 7.28 -6.71
N ASP A 73 0.42 7.67 -5.84
CA ASP A 73 0.71 9.08 -5.60
C ASP A 73 1.31 9.79 -6.83
N ALA A 74 1.85 9.03 -7.80
CA ALA A 74 2.34 9.56 -9.06
C ALA A 74 1.21 10.02 -10.01
N ILE A 75 -0.05 9.75 -9.68
CA ILE A 75 -1.19 10.11 -10.52
C ILE A 75 -1.64 11.54 -10.23
N GLU A 76 -1.61 12.38 -11.26
CA GLU A 76 -2.01 13.77 -11.15
C GLU A 76 -3.51 13.94 -10.82
N PRO A 77 -3.88 14.98 -10.05
CA PRO A 77 -5.28 15.26 -9.69
C PRO A 77 -6.23 15.40 -10.89
N GLY A 78 -5.70 15.81 -12.05
CA GLY A 78 -6.42 15.98 -13.31
C GLY A 78 -6.70 14.69 -14.09
N CYS A 79 -6.28 13.53 -13.58
CA CYS A 79 -6.49 12.25 -14.24
C CYS A 79 -8.00 12.01 -14.55
N PRO A 80 -8.37 11.72 -15.82
CA PRO A 80 -9.77 11.56 -16.23
C PRO A 80 -10.54 10.47 -15.46
N GLU A 81 -9.86 9.40 -15.06
CA GLU A 81 -10.45 8.29 -14.29
C GLU A 81 -10.85 8.73 -12.88
N LEU A 82 -10.00 9.52 -12.21
CA LEU A 82 -10.28 10.05 -10.88
C LEU A 82 -11.45 11.05 -10.94
N ALA A 83 -11.47 11.92 -11.96
CA ALA A 83 -12.57 12.84 -12.17
C ALA A 83 -13.89 12.12 -12.44
N ALA A 84 -13.88 11.04 -13.25
CA ALA A 84 -15.05 10.22 -13.51
C ALA A 84 -15.57 9.50 -12.26
N ALA A 85 -14.66 8.97 -11.43
CA ALA A 85 -15.00 8.31 -10.17
C ALA A 85 -15.69 9.28 -9.19
N ARG A 86 -15.12 10.48 -9.03
CA ARG A 86 -15.70 11.55 -8.20
C ARG A 86 -17.09 11.97 -8.68
N ARG A 87 -17.30 12.14 -9.99
CA ARG A 87 -18.62 12.44 -10.57
C ARG A 87 -19.66 11.36 -10.27
N ARG A 88 -19.23 10.09 -10.18
CA ARG A 88 -20.08 8.95 -9.81
C ARG A 88 -20.26 8.78 -8.30
N GLY A 89 -19.66 9.63 -7.47
CA GLY A 89 -19.70 9.50 -6.01
C GLY A 89 -18.99 8.24 -5.49
N LEU A 90 -18.04 7.69 -6.25
CA LEU A 90 -17.24 6.54 -5.81
C LEU A 90 -16.16 6.98 -4.83
N PRO A 91 -15.81 6.16 -3.83
CA PRO A 91 -14.63 6.38 -3.02
C PRO A 91 -13.38 6.35 -3.92
N VAL A 92 -12.54 7.37 -3.75
CA VAL A 92 -11.24 7.52 -4.40
C VAL A 92 -10.20 7.61 -3.29
N MET A 93 -9.27 6.64 -3.26
CA MET A 93 -8.25 6.53 -2.22
C MET A 93 -6.86 6.56 -2.84
N ARG A 94 -5.90 7.14 -2.11
CA ARG A 94 -4.48 6.90 -2.39
C ARG A 94 -4.13 5.46 -2.05
N TYR A 95 -3.07 4.95 -2.65
CA TYR A 95 -2.51 3.62 -2.35
C TYR A 95 -2.42 3.35 -0.84
N VAL A 96 -1.82 4.28 -0.09
CA VAL A 96 -1.58 4.10 1.34
C VAL A 96 -2.87 4.15 2.18
N GLU A 97 -3.88 4.93 1.76
CA GLU A 97 -5.19 4.97 2.41
C GLU A 97 -5.95 3.65 2.17
N ALA A 98 -5.83 3.09 0.97
CA ALA A 98 -6.38 1.78 0.66
C ALA A 98 -5.72 0.67 1.47
N VAL A 99 -4.38 0.70 1.62
CA VAL A 99 -3.64 -0.22 2.50
C VAL A 99 -4.10 -0.10 3.95
N ALA A 100 -4.17 1.11 4.50
CA ALA A 100 -4.63 1.33 5.87
C ALA A 100 -6.07 0.83 6.08
N GLY A 101 -6.99 1.17 5.17
CA GLY A 101 -8.38 0.71 5.24
C GLY A 101 -8.50 -0.82 5.16
N LEU A 102 -7.69 -1.46 4.30
CA LEU A 102 -7.64 -2.91 4.14
C LEU A 102 -7.15 -3.63 5.40
N LEU A 103 -6.20 -3.04 6.13
CA LEU A 103 -5.62 -3.60 7.36
C LEU A 103 -6.48 -3.30 8.61
N ALA A 104 -7.22 -2.19 8.60
CA ALA A 104 -8.18 -1.84 9.65
C ALA A 104 -9.51 -2.62 9.54
N ALA A 105 -9.77 -3.26 8.40
CA ALA A 105 -10.86 -4.20 8.24
C ALA A 105 -10.56 -5.53 8.98
N PRO A 106 -11.59 -6.29 9.40
CA PRO A 106 -11.34 -7.61 9.97
C PRO A 106 -10.54 -8.51 8.99
N PRO A 107 -9.78 -9.49 9.50
CA PRO A 107 -9.58 -9.83 10.91
C PRO A 107 -8.64 -8.87 11.68
N ARG A 108 -8.21 -7.74 11.10
CA ARG A 108 -7.33 -6.72 11.73
C ARG A 108 -5.99 -7.29 12.20
N PRO A 109 -5.12 -7.69 11.25
CA PRO A 109 -3.78 -8.14 11.60
C PRO A 109 -2.99 -7.03 12.31
N ARG A 110 -2.07 -7.43 13.19
CA ARG A 110 -1.10 -6.50 13.78
C ARG A 110 -0.09 -6.09 12.71
N VAL A 111 0.03 -4.79 12.47
CA VAL A 111 0.89 -4.24 11.42
C VAL A 111 2.34 -4.14 11.92
N LEU A 112 3.26 -4.72 11.15
CA LEU A 112 4.71 -4.60 11.24
C LEU A 112 5.16 -3.66 10.12
N ALA A 113 5.43 -2.40 10.47
CA ALA A 113 5.80 -1.36 9.51
C ALA A 113 7.32 -1.22 9.41
N VAL A 114 7.87 -1.23 8.20
CA VAL A 114 9.31 -1.05 7.94
C VAL A 114 9.53 0.29 7.26
N ALA A 115 10.09 1.24 8.02
CA ALA A 115 10.40 2.59 7.59
C ALA A 115 11.91 2.85 7.51
N GLY A 116 12.26 3.97 6.87
CA GLY A 116 13.64 4.45 6.71
C GLY A 116 13.95 4.74 5.25
N THR A 117 14.97 5.53 4.95
CA THR A 117 15.23 5.99 3.58
C THR A 117 15.62 4.83 2.65
N HIS A 118 16.49 3.93 3.13
CA HIS A 118 17.00 2.80 2.37
C HIS A 118 16.73 1.45 3.05
N GLY A 119 16.69 0.38 2.26
CA GLY A 119 16.59 -1.01 2.77
C GLY A 119 15.19 -1.47 3.18
N LYS A 120 14.16 -0.62 3.02
CA LYS A 120 12.77 -0.94 3.38
C LYS A 120 12.27 -2.23 2.73
N SER A 121 12.36 -2.33 1.41
CA SER A 121 11.81 -3.47 0.67
C SER A 121 12.55 -4.78 0.97
N THR A 122 13.87 -4.74 1.08
CA THR A 122 14.68 -5.91 1.47
C THR A 122 14.31 -6.40 2.87
N THR A 123 14.24 -5.49 3.84
CA THR A 123 13.89 -5.84 5.23
C THR A 123 12.44 -6.33 5.33
N THR A 124 11.50 -5.70 4.62
CA THR A 124 10.10 -6.14 4.51
C THR A 124 10.03 -7.57 3.97
N ALA A 125 10.77 -7.87 2.90
CA ALA A 125 10.83 -9.20 2.32
C ALA A 125 11.44 -10.24 3.27
N MET A 126 12.53 -9.89 3.96
CA MET A 126 13.15 -10.78 4.96
C MET A 126 12.20 -11.08 6.12
N LEU A 127 11.53 -10.06 6.66
CA LEU A 127 10.58 -10.21 7.75
C LEU A 127 9.39 -11.08 7.35
N ALA A 128 8.82 -10.85 6.17
CA ALA A 128 7.77 -11.70 5.61
C ALA A 128 8.23 -13.16 5.47
N ALA A 129 9.43 -13.41 4.93
CA ALA A 129 9.96 -14.77 4.76
C ALA A 129 10.20 -15.49 6.09
N ILE A 130 10.64 -14.76 7.13
CA ILE A 130 10.78 -15.30 8.49
C ILE A 130 9.42 -15.72 9.03
N LEU A 131 8.42 -14.85 8.95
CA LEU A 131 7.07 -15.13 9.44
C LEU A 131 6.40 -16.28 8.69
N GLU A 132 6.62 -16.41 7.39
CA GLU A 132 6.15 -17.56 6.63
C GLU A 132 6.79 -18.88 7.07
N ARG A 133 8.12 -18.89 7.26
CA ARG A 133 8.83 -20.07 7.76
C ARG A 133 8.47 -20.41 9.19
N ALA A 134 8.03 -19.42 9.97
CA ALA A 134 7.46 -19.60 11.30
C ALA A 134 5.97 -19.98 11.27
N HIS A 135 5.38 -20.24 10.09
CA HIS A 135 3.98 -20.58 9.90
C HIS A 135 2.99 -19.53 10.44
N CYS A 136 3.41 -18.27 10.51
CA CYS A 136 2.57 -17.16 10.95
C CYS A 136 1.66 -16.59 9.85
N ASP A 137 1.83 -17.03 8.60
CA ASP A 137 0.98 -16.72 7.46
C ASP A 137 0.61 -15.21 7.29
N PRO A 138 1.58 -14.31 7.11
CA PRO A 138 1.33 -12.87 7.13
C PRO A 138 0.68 -12.34 5.84
N ILE A 139 -0.03 -11.22 5.95
CA ILE A 139 -0.28 -10.32 4.81
C ILE A 139 1.03 -9.59 4.49
N VAL A 140 1.36 -9.44 3.21
CA VAL A 140 2.60 -8.79 2.77
C VAL A 140 2.28 -7.72 1.73
N LEU A 141 2.77 -6.51 1.96
CA LEU A 141 2.71 -5.37 1.06
C LEU A 141 4.11 -4.76 0.93
N CYS A 142 4.89 -5.31 0.00
CA CYS A 142 6.27 -4.92 -0.26
C CYS A 142 6.38 -4.15 -1.58
N GLY A 143 7.09 -3.02 -1.57
CA GLY A 143 7.34 -2.19 -2.76
C GLY A 143 8.36 -2.77 -3.74
N ALA A 144 8.82 -4.01 -3.55
CA ALA A 144 9.70 -4.71 -4.46
C ALA A 144 9.29 -6.18 -4.61
N THR A 145 9.66 -6.78 -5.73
CA THR A 145 9.59 -8.23 -5.92
C THR A 145 10.71 -8.89 -5.10
N PRO A 146 10.37 -9.75 -4.12
CA PRO A 146 11.37 -10.43 -3.31
C PRO A 146 12.19 -11.43 -4.11
N LEU A 147 13.45 -11.58 -3.73
CA LEU A 147 14.35 -12.58 -4.30
C LEU A 147 13.77 -13.99 -4.05
N GLY A 148 13.58 -14.77 -5.11
CA GLY A 148 13.01 -16.12 -5.05
C GLY A 148 11.56 -16.25 -5.55
N GLY A 149 10.88 -15.15 -5.88
CA GLY A 149 9.61 -15.17 -6.63
C GLY A 149 8.38 -15.70 -5.88
N CYS A 150 8.50 -16.01 -4.59
CA CYS A 150 7.43 -16.61 -3.77
C CYS A 150 6.13 -15.79 -3.73
N TRP A 151 6.19 -14.47 -3.91
CA TRP A 151 5.02 -13.58 -3.92
C TRP A 151 4.90 -12.73 -5.18
N GLY A 152 5.54 -13.15 -6.29
CA GLY A 152 5.47 -12.48 -7.58
C GLY A 152 5.75 -10.97 -7.50
N SER A 153 4.70 -10.15 -7.50
CA SER A 153 4.76 -8.68 -7.50
C SER A 153 4.91 -8.02 -6.12
N GLY A 154 5.30 -8.76 -5.08
CA GLY A 154 5.55 -8.22 -3.73
C GLY A 154 4.31 -8.16 -2.83
N GLY A 155 3.20 -8.78 -3.24
CA GLY A 155 1.95 -8.82 -2.48
C GLY A 155 1.51 -10.24 -2.14
N ARG A 156 0.94 -10.45 -0.96
CA ARG A 156 0.37 -11.72 -0.52
C ARG A 156 -0.73 -11.49 0.52
N ASN A 157 -1.87 -12.17 0.38
CA ASN A 157 -2.89 -12.18 1.42
C ASN A 157 -2.82 -13.47 2.27
N GLY A 158 -2.10 -13.41 3.39
CA GLY A 158 -2.16 -14.45 4.42
C GLY A 158 -3.39 -14.31 5.34
N GLY A 159 -3.74 -15.39 6.05
CA GLY A 159 -4.82 -15.42 7.04
C GLY A 159 -4.36 -15.33 8.49
N GLY A 160 -3.05 -15.16 8.71
CA GLY A 160 -2.46 -15.07 10.04
C GLY A 160 -2.61 -13.70 10.71
N PRO A 161 -2.07 -13.53 11.93
CA PRO A 161 -2.32 -12.36 12.76
C PRO A 161 -1.43 -11.16 12.41
N TRP A 162 -0.58 -11.25 11.39
CA TRP A 162 0.42 -10.22 11.07
C TRP A 162 0.25 -9.67 9.66
N ALA A 163 0.55 -8.39 9.50
CA ALA A 163 0.75 -7.75 8.21
C ALA A 163 2.13 -7.11 8.19
N VAL A 164 2.92 -7.36 7.15
CA VAL A 164 4.23 -6.73 6.95
C VAL A 164 4.11 -5.71 5.83
N VAL A 165 4.40 -4.45 6.14
CA VAL A 165 4.15 -3.32 5.25
C VAL A 165 5.40 -2.46 5.13
N GLU A 166 5.76 -2.13 3.89
CA GLU A 166 6.72 -1.08 3.63
C GLU A 166 6.11 0.30 3.93
N ALA A 167 6.73 1.05 4.83
CA ALA A 167 6.28 2.36 5.29
C ALA A 167 7.18 3.46 4.71
N CYS A 168 6.73 4.08 3.62
CA CYS A 168 7.46 5.14 2.93
C CYS A 168 7.16 6.51 3.56
N GLU A 169 8.20 7.27 3.81
CA GLU A 169 8.16 8.63 4.34
C GLU A 169 7.71 9.66 3.29
N TRP A 170 7.86 9.38 1.99
CA TRP A 170 7.48 10.31 0.93
C TRP A 170 5.99 10.71 1.06
N ASN A 171 5.71 12.01 0.87
CA ASN A 171 4.38 12.62 1.10
C ASN A 171 3.73 12.26 2.46
N ARG A 172 4.56 12.00 3.49
CA ARG A 172 4.13 11.63 4.85
C ARG A 172 3.24 10.39 4.90
N ASN A 173 3.34 9.52 3.89
CA ASN A 173 2.44 8.37 3.72
C ASN A 173 2.45 7.41 4.91
N PHE A 174 3.62 7.12 5.48
CA PHE A 174 3.75 6.27 6.68
C PHE A 174 2.92 6.72 7.90
N LEU A 175 2.52 8.00 7.99
CA LEU A 175 1.68 8.52 9.09
C LEU A 175 0.21 8.11 8.93
N ILE A 176 -0.18 7.50 7.83
CA ILE A 176 -1.53 6.99 7.62
C ILE A 176 -1.65 5.56 8.18
N LEU A 177 -0.51 4.91 8.41
CA LEU A 177 -0.46 3.57 8.99
C LEU A 177 -0.61 3.64 10.52
N GLU A 178 -1.21 2.59 11.08
CA GLU A 178 -1.32 2.36 12.52
C GLU A 178 -0.48 1.11 12.87
N PRO A 179 0.85 1.26 13.05
CA PRO A 179 1.72 0.12 13.31
C PRO A 179 1.48 -0.45 14.71
N GLY A 180 1.36 -1.78 14.81
CA GLY A 180 1.47 -2.47 16.09
C GLY A 180 2.92 -2.67 16.51
N ALA A 181 3.85 -2.68 15.55
CA ALA A 181 5.28 -2.54 15.74
C ALA A 181 5.91 -1.88 14.51
N ALA A 182 7.05 -1.22 14.69
CA ALA A 182 7.75 -0.52 13.62
C ALA A 182 9.27 -0.74 13.69
N ILE A 183 9.89 -0.69 12.51
CA ILE A 183 11.35 -0.63 12.34
C ILE A 183 11.67 0.68 11.63
N ILE A 184 12.60 1.46 12.17
CA ILE A 184 13.19 2.63 11.50
C ILE A 184 14.64 2.28 11.18
N LEU A 185 14.95 2.04 9.91
CA LEU A 185 16.25 1.53 9.48
C LEU A 185 17.34 2.61 9.50
N ASN A 186 17.06 3.75 8.87
CA ASN A 186 17.95 4.90 8.70
C ASN A 186 17.09 6.13 8.37
N ILE A 187 17.63 7.32 8.62
CA ILE A 187 16.98 8.59 8.27
C ILE A 187 18.03 9.43 7.54
N GLU A 188 17.91 9.54 6.22
CA GLU A 188 18.77 10.36 5.39
C GLU A 188 17.96 11.49 4.75
N ARG A 189 18.65 12.59 4.41
CA ARG A 189 18.04 13.71 3.68
C ARG A 189 17.74 13.31 2.23
N ASP A 190 16.61 12.67 2.03
CA ASP A 190 15.98 12.41 0.74
C ASP A 190 14.60 13.09 0.70
N HIS A 191 13.91 13.04 -0.44
CA HIS A 191 12.54 13.54 -0.60
C HIS A 191 12.37 15.01 -0.22
N LEU A 192 13.30 15.86 -0.66
CA LEU A 192 13.32 17.32 -0.38
C LEU A 192 12.10 18.06 -0.94
N ASP A 193 11.38 17.44 -1.87
CA ASP A 193 10.07 17.89 -2.36
C ASP A 193 8.98 17.80 -1.29
N THR A 194 9.09 16.83 -0.36
CA THR A 194 8.19 16.65 0.79
C THR A 194 8.72 17.35 2.05
N TYR A 195 10.04 17.27 2.28
CA TYR A 195 10.68 17.69 3.51
C TYR A 195 11.64 18.85 3.24
N PRO A 196 11.24 20.11 3.50
CA PRO A 196 12.06 21.29 3.18
C PRO A 196 13.37 21.33 3.98
N ASP A 197 13.40 20.72 5.16
CA ASP A 197 14.59 20.61 5.99
C ASP A 197 14.59 19.32 6.82
N GLU A 198 15.75 19.00 7.39
CA GLU A 198 15.94 17.82 8.24
C GLU A 198 15.07 17.83 9.49
N ARG A 199 14.76 19.01 10.04
CA ARG A 199 13.87 19.11 11.20
C ARG A 199 12.47 18.61 10.84
N SER A 200 11.98 18.94 9.64
CA SER A 200 10.69 18.48 9.14
C SER A 200 10.66 16.97 8.89
N LEU A 201 11.76 16.39 8.40
CA LEU A 201 11.94 14.96 8.23
C LEU A 201 11.95 14.23 9.57
N LEU A 202 12.80 14.67 10.50
CA LEU A 202 12.91 14.10 11.85
C LEU A 202 11.57 14.21 12.61
N ALA A 203 10.84 15.32 12.45
CA ALA A 203 9.53 15.48 13.06
C ALA A 203 8.52 14.45 12.52
N ALA A 204 8.56 14.15 11.21
CA ALA A 204 7.69 13.12 10.62
C ALA A 204 8.06 11.71 11.11
N PHE A 205 9.35 11.38 11.19
CA PHE A 205 9.78 10.09 11.78
C PHE A 205 9.45 9.98 13.27
N THR A 206 9.54 11.09 14.01
CA THR A 206 9.12 11.16 15.43
C THR A 206 7.63 10.88 15.55
N GLU A 207 6.79 11.54 14.74
CA GLU A 207 5.35 11.29 14.74
C GLU A 207 5.02 9.84 14.35
N PHE A 208 5.76 9.27 13.39
CA PHE A 208 5.62 7.86 13.03
C PHE A 208 5.98 6.91 14.20
N ALA A 209 7.06 7.20 14.92
CA ALA A 209 7.46 6.43 16.10
C ALA A 209 6.40 6.51 17.22
N GLU A 210 5.81 7.69 17.44
CA GLU A 210 4.75 7.93 18.43
C GLU A 210 3.43 7.21 18.11
N ARG A 211 3.22 6.76 16.87
CA ARG A 211 2.06 5.95 16.48
C ARG A 211 2.16 4.49 16.93
N VAL A 212 3.35 4.02 17.30
CA VAL A 212 3.52 2.69 17.88
C VAL A 212 2.90 2.69 19.28
N PRO A 213 1.96 1.78 19.59
CA PRO A 213 1.29 1.76 20.89
C PRO A 213 2.27 1.41 22.02
N GLY A 214 1.90 1.70 23.26
CA GLY A 214 2.76 1.45 24.42
C GLY A 214 3.11 -0.02 24.69
N ASP A 215 2.29 -0.96 24.18
CA ASP A 215 2.55 -2.41 24.15
C ASP A 215 3.17 -2.87 22.81
N GLY A 216 3.55 -1.91 21.98
CA GLY A 216 4.21 -2.06 20.70
C GLY A 216 5.71 -2.37 20.82
N LEU A 217 6.34 -2.60 19.68
CA LEU A 217 7.80 -2.68 19.56
C LEU A 217 8.26 -1.63 18.55
N LEU A 218 9.23 -0.81 18.94
CA LEU A 218 9.96 0.08 18.04
C LEU A 218 11.43 -0.35 18.01
N ALA A 219 11.92 -0.75 16.84
CA ALA A 219 13.32 -1.03 16.59
C ALA A 219 13.92 0.10 15.75
N VAL A 220 15.04 0.67 16.20
CA VAL A 220 15.70 1.79 15.53
C VAL A 220 17.14 1.41 15.22
N GLY A 221 17.56 1.58 13.96
CA GLY A 221 18.96 1.48 13.57
C GLY A 221 19.77 2.60 14.21
N THR A 222 20.85 2.25 14.89
CA THR A 222 21.73 3.20 15.60
C THR A 222 23.01 3.54 14.85
N ASP A 223 23.23 2.88 13.71
CA ASP A 223 24.48 2.87 12.96
C ASP A 223 24.47 3.91 11.83
#